data_AF-A0A6B8QUN2-F1
#
_entry.id   AF-A0A6B8QUN2-F1
#
_cell.length_a   1.000
_cell.length_b   1.000
_cell.length_c   1.000
_cell.angle_alpha   90.00
_cell.angle_beta   90.00
_cell.angle_gamma   90.00
#
_symmetry.space_group_name_H-M   'P 1'
#
loop_
_entity.id
_entity.type
_entity.pdbx_description
1 polymer ?
#
loop_
_entity_poly.entity_id
_entity_poly.type
_entity_poly.pdbx_seq_one_letter_code
_entity_poly.pdbx_strand_id
1 'polypeptide(L)' 'MTTYFIPLFSLPAIVNEPGEYLTRGGERVIVERISARHDFNCVGQYASSGIAERWHKTGRIMATSETANDIVKRL' A
#
# COMPACT_ATOMS: atom_id res chain seq x y z
N MET A 1 13.76 -15.27 -13.71
CA MET A 1 13.80 -14.01 -12.94
C MET A 1 13.95 -14.40 -11.49
N THR A 2 15.07 -14.07 -10.85
CA THR A 2 15.27 -14.28 -9.41
C THR A 2 14.46 -13.21 -8.69
N THR A 3 13.30 -13.59 -8.15
CA THR A 3 12.53 -12.73 -7.24
C THR A 3 13.29 -12.68 -5.92
N TYR A 4 14.11 -11.65 -5.74
CA TYR A 4 14.69 -11.37 -4.43
C TYR A 4 13.54 -11.07 -3.46
N PHE A 5 13.31 -11.97 -2.50
CA PHE A 5 12.38 -11.73 -1.42
C PHE A 5 12.97 -10.64 -0.52
N ILE A 6 12.41 -9.44 -0.58
CA ILE A 6 12.72 -8.36 0.36
C ILE A 6 11.64 -8.37 1.44
N PRO A 7 11.99 -8.66 2.71
CA PRO A 7 11.01 -8.67 3.78
C PRO A 7 10.31 -7.30 3.94
N LEU A 8 9.01 -7.30 4.18
CA LEU A 8 8.26 -6.04 4.33
C LEU A 8 8.82 -5.12 5.42
N PHE A 9 9.40 -5.66 6.49
CA PHE A 9 9.93 -4.86 7.58
C PHE A 9 11.21 -4.10 7.24
N SER A 10 11.92 -4.49 6.16
CA SER A 10 13.12 -3.77 5.69
C SER A 10 12.80 -2.71 4.64
N LEU A 11 11.55 -2.63 4.17
CA LEU A 11 11.09 -1.61 3.24
C LEU A 11 10.70 -0.31 3.98
N PRO A 12 10.86 0.86 3.35
CA PRO A 12 10.41 2.12 3.94
C PRO A 12 8.89 2.16 4.08
N ALA A 13 8.40 2.76 5.17
CA ALA A 13 6.99 3.05 5.32
C ALA A 13 6.59 4.22 4.40
N ILE A 14 5.54 4.03 3.60
CA ILE A 14 4.97 5.03 2.69
C ILE A 14 3.64 5.55 3.26
N VAL A 15 2.84 4.64 3.83
CA VAL A 15 1.53 4.93 4.41
C VAL A 15 1.71 5.19 5.91
N ASN A 16 1.99 6.43 6.26
CA ASN A 16 2.25 6.88 7.65
C ASN A 16 1.13 7.73 8.24
N GLU A 17 0.21 8.24 7.41
CA GLU A 17 -0.95 9.02 7.84
C GLU A 17 -2.13 8.83 6.85
N PRO A 18 -3.39 9.03 7.26
CA PRO A 18 -4.52 9.05 6.32
C PRO A 18 -4.33 10.09 5.21
N GLY A 19 -4.96 9.88 4.05
CA GLY A 19 -4.87 10.80 2.92
C GLY A 19 -4.92 10.12 1.56
N GLU A 20 -4.57 10.88 0.52
CA GLU A 20 -4.57 10.42 -0.86
C GLU A 20 -3.20 9.85 -1.27
N TYR A 21 -3.23 8.74 -1.99
CA TYR A 21 -2.05 7.99 -2.42
C TYR A 21 -2.19 7.55 -3.87
N LEU A 22 -1.05 7.30 -4.52
CA LEU A 22 -0.99 6.75 -5.86
C LEU A 22 -0.50 5.30 -5.82
N THR A 23 -1.20 4.41 -6.51
CA THR A 23 -0.75 3.04 -6.75
C THR A 23 0.27 2.99 -7.87
N ARG A 24 1.01 1.88 -7.95
CA ARG A 24 1.94 1.58 -9.04
C ARG A 24 1.26 1.57 -10.40
N GLY A 25 0.00 1.14 -10.47
CA GLY A 25 -0.85 1.15 -11.65
C GLY A 25 -1.38 2.54 -12.03
N GLY A 26 -1.10 3.57 -11.22
CA GLY A 26 -1.53 4.95 -11.47
C GLY A 26 -2.93 5.28 -10.94
N GLU A 27 -3.54 4.37 -10.19
CA GLU A 27 -4.84 4.64 -9.56
C GLU A 27 -4.67 5.44 -8.27
N ARG A 28 -5.68 6.25 -7.97
CA ARG A 28 -5.73 7.03 -6.74
C ARG A 28 -6.49 6.27 -5.65
N VAL A 29 -5.91 6.22 -4.46
CA VAL A 29 -6.47 5.57 -3.28
C VAL A 29 -6.62 6.60 -2.16
N ILE A 30 -7.74 6.54 -1.45
CA ILE A 30 -7.99 7.32 -0.23
C ILE A 30 -7.79 6.37 0.95
N VAL A 31 -6.71 6.55 1.72
CA VAL A 31 -6.43 5.79 2.93
C VAL A 31 -7.09 6.49 4.11
N GLU A 32 -7.97 5.77 4.80
CA GLU A 32 -8.78 6.28 5.91
C GLU A 32 -8.21 5.86 7.27
N ARG A 33 -7.60 4.68 7.32
CA ARG A 33 -7.03 4.12 8.55
C ARG A 33 -5.61 3.66 8.30
N ILE A 34 -4.70 3.95 9.23
CA ILE A 34 -3.31 3.49 9.19
C ILE A 34 -3.04 2.44 10.27
N SER A 35 -2.00 1.63 10.06
CA SER A 35 -1.41 0.77 11.08
C SER A 35 0.10 0.97 11.11
N ALA A 36 0.67 1.19 12.30
CA ALA A 36 2.12 1.25 12.49
C ALA A 36 2.78 -0.15 12.58
N ARG A 37 1.96 -1.20 12.75
CA ARG A 37 2.42 -2.60 12.88
C ARG A 37 2.84 -3.14 11.52
N HIS A 38 3.51 -4.30 11.53
CA HIS A 38 3.87 -5.02 10.31
C HIS A 38 2.73 -5.93 9.84
N ASP A 39 1.55 -5.34 9.64
CA ASP A 39 0.33 -6.02 9.20
C ASP A 39 -0.33 -5.27 8.03
N PHE A 40 -1.32 -5.90 7.39
CA PHE A 40 -2.11 -5.31 6.30
C PHE A 40 -3.36 -4.62 6.86
N ASN A 41 -3.15 -3.65 7.76
CA ASN A 41 -4.23 -2.91 8.42
C ASN A 41 -4.30 -1.42 8.04
N CYS A 42 -3.50 -0.95 7.09
CA CYS A 42 -3.78 0.32 6.44
C CYS A 42 -4.96 0.10 5.49
N VAL A 43 -6.09 0.76 5.72
CA VAL A 43 -7.35 0.53 5.00
C VAL A 43 -7.74 1.79 4.27
N GLY A 44 -8.24 1.61 3.06
CA GLY A 44 -8.70 2.68 2.21
C GLY A 44 -9.51 2.13 1.05
N GLN A 45 -9.79 2.99 0.09
CA GLN A 45 -10.57 2.65 -1.09
C GLN A 45 -10.05 3.37 -2.33
N TYR A 46 -10.22 2.75 -3.48
CA TYR A 46 -9.92 3.37 -4.78
C TYR A 46 -10.90 4.52 -5.03
N ALA A 47 -10.38 5.71 -5.32
CA ALA A 47 -11.19 6.91 -5.53
C ALA A 47 -12.11 6.80 -6.77
N SER A 48 -11.75 5.97 -7.75
CA SER A 48 -12.50 5.75 -8.98
C SER A 48 -13.69 4.80 -8.80
N SER A 49 -13.50 3.72 -8.04
CA SER A 49 -14.45 2.59 -7.98
C SER A 49 -15.09 2.40 -6.61
N GLY A 50 -14.56 3.00 -5.55
CA GLY A 50 -14.98 2.76 -4.16
C GLY A 50 -14.62 1.37 -3.64
N ILE A 51 -13.83 0.58 -4.38
CA ILE A 51 -13.39 -0.73 -3.92
C ILE A 51 -12.49 -0.54 -2.70
N ALA A 52 -12.86 -1.16 -1.59
CA ALA A 52 -12.07 -1.15 -0.36
C ALA A 52 -10.92 -2.16 -0.45
N GLU A 53 -9.76 -1.76 0.07
CA GLU A 53 -8.55 -2.57 0.01
C GLU A 53 -7.64 -2.31 1.22
N ARG A 54 -6.70 -3.23 1.44
CA ARG A 54 -5.81 -3.21 2.60
C ARG A 54 -4.34 -3.31 2.20
N TRP A 55 -3.53 -2.44 2.80
CA TRP A 55 -2.10 -2.38 2.57
C TRP A 55 -1.31 -2.52 3.86
N HIS A 56 -0.08 -3.00 3.73
CA HIS A 56 0.95 -2.81 4.73
C HIS A 56 1.41 -1.35 4.73
N LYS A 57 2.00 -0.86 5.82
CA LYS A 57 2.52 0.52 5.93
C LYS A 57 3.55 0.89 4.85
N THR A 58 4.16 -0.09 4.19
CA THR A 58 5.07 0.12 3.04
C THR A 58 4.33 0.33 1.72
N GLY A 59 2.99 0.33 1.73
CA GLY A 59 2.15 0.41 0.54
C GLY A 59 1.92 -0.91 -0.20
N ARG A 60 2.47 -2.04 0.27
CA ARG A 60 2.28 -3.35 -0.36
C ARG A 60 0.90 -3.93 -0.05
N ILE A 61 0.26 -4.53 -1.05
CA ILE A 61 -0.95 -5.37 -0.85
C ILE A 61 -0.60 -6.85 -0.62
N MET A 62 0.54 -7.32 -1.14
CA MET A 62 1.07 -8.66 -0.92
C MET A 62 2.45 -8.63 -0.25
N ALA A 63 2.75 -9.63 0.58
CA ALA A 63 4.01 -9.67 1.32
C ALA A 63 5.24 -10.04 0.48
N THR A 64 5.03 -10.80 -0.60
CA THR A 64 6.09 -11.46 -1.36
C THR A 64 6.27 -10.91 -2.78
N SER A 65 5.32 -10.09 -3.26
CA SER A 65 5.24 -9.69 -4.65
C SER A 65 4.82 -8.24 -4.77
N GLU A 66 5.41 -7.53 -5.75
CA GLU A 66 4.89 -6.23 -6.16
C GLU A 66 3.65 -6.42 -7.04
N THR A 67 2.69 -5.50 -6.93
CA THR A 67 1.48 -5.50 -7.76
C THR A 67 1.19 -4.11 -8.29
N ALA A 68 0.29 -4.01 -9.28
CA ALA A 68 -0.23 -2.72 -9.75
C ALA A 68 -0.95 -1.94 -8.63
N ASN A 69 -1.46 -2.66 -7.62
CA ASN A 69 -2.25 -2.11 -6.52
C ASN A 69 -1.39 -1.62 -5.35
N ASP A 70 -0.07 -1.78 -5.42
CA ASP A 70 0.82 -1.28 -4.39
C ASP A 70 0.83 0.25 -4.38
N ILE A 71 0.66 0.87 -3.22
CA ILE A 71 0.88 2.30 -3.01
C ILE A 71 2.39 2.58 -3.12
N VAL A 72 2.76 3.54 -3.97
CA VAL A 72 4.16 3.90 -4.23
C VAL A 72 4.53 5.32 -3.81
N LYS A 73 3.53 6.20 -3.64
CA LYS A 73 3.74 7.56 -3.12
C LYS A 73 2.46 8.15 -2.56
N ARG A 74 2.61 9.12 -1.66
CA ARG A 74 1.55 10.05 -1.25
C ARG A 74 1.32 11.10 -2.34
N LEU A 75 0.09 11.62 -2.44
CA LEU A 75 -0.31 12.73 -3.31
C LEU A 75 -0.37 14.06 -2.58
#